data_AF-A0A9N9XKS5-F1
#
_entry.id   AF-A0A9N9XKS5-F1
#
_cell.length_a   1.000
_cell.length_b   1.000
_cell.length_c   1.000
_cell.angle_alpha   90.00
_cell.angle_beta   90.00
_cell.angle_gamma   90.00
#
_symmetry.space_group_name_H-M   'P 1'
#
loop_
_entity.id
_entity.type
_entity.pdbx_description
1 polymer ?
#
loop_
_entity_poly.entity_id
_entity_poly.type
_entity_poly.pdbx_seq_one_letter_code
_entity_poly.pdbx_strand_id
1 'polypeptide(L)'
;MIIVDDILDESKIRYNKPPLYRVVGIKQAILDSITLETGASFLCLKYFSEHKHFAKIHKEMVLNLATTTISQTQELSKYNIEDFEVFENLVKSFPLFVHAVASVVYLAGIDDPKLQSIVKKICMDIAIFGKRFDDFTVFLDPSTIGEKDNTDIANFKITWMAIQVSKMGSPQQKNTFMEHYGSTDPKSISIIFDIYQELNLVEHFDRYMMKFYDDMQTQIHNLPPQLPKQFFYNILDCAVANKMYA
;
A
#
# COMPACT_ATOMS: atom_id res chain seq x y z
N MET A 1 3.53 -5.09 10.58
CA MET A 1 2.76 -3.84 10.57
C MET A 1 1.25 -4.03 10.60
N ILE A 2 0.65 -5.09 10.02
CA ILE A 2 -0.82 -5.30 10.05
C ILE A 2 -1.42 -5.24 11.46
N ILE A 3 -0.76 -5.82 12.48
CA ILE A 3 -1.27 -5.76 13.86
C ILE A 3 -1.34 -4.31 14.38
N VAL A 4 -0.33 -3.49 14.08
CA VAL A 4 -0.30 -2.07 14.47
C VAL A 4 -1.35 -1.30 13.67
N ASP A 5 -1.45 -1.58 12.38
CA ASP A 5 -2.46 -1.02 11.47
C ASP A 5 -3.89 -1.22 12.02
N ASP A 6 -4.24 -2.46 12.38
CA ASP A 6 -5.56 -2.79 12.93
C ASP A 6 -5.84 -2.03 14.25
N ILE A 7 -4.82 -1.76 15.06
CA ILE A 7 -4.96 -0.97 16.30
C ILE A 7 -5.22 0.51 15.95
N LEU A 8 -4.43 1.08 15.03
CA LEU A 8 -4.52 2.49 14.64
C LEU A 8 -5.84 2.81 13.93
N ASP A 9 -6.33 1.90 13.10
CA ASP A 9 -7.54 2.06 12.31
C ASP A 9 -8.80 1.58 13.05
N GLU A 10 -8.63 1.08 14.28
CA GLU A 10 -9.66 0.46 15.11
C GLU A 10 -10.46 -0.65 14.37
N SER A 11 -9.80 -1.38 13.47
CA SER A 11 -10.42 -2.36 12.57
C SER A 11 -11.24 -3.39 13.32
N LYS A 12 -12.39 -3.76 12.77
CA LYS A 12 -13.31 -4.75 13.36
C LYS A 12 -13.02 -6.16 12.85
N ILE A 13 -12.53 -6.28 11.62
CA ILE A 13 -12.30 -7.57 10.95
C ILE A 13 -11.03 -7.53 10.10
N ARG A 14 -10.27 -8.62 10.15
CA ARG A 14 -9.09 -8.85 9.34
C ARG A 14 -9.04 -10.32 8.93
N TYR A 15 -9.00 -10.58 7.63
CA TYR A 15 -9.02 -11.94 7.06
C TYR A 15 -10.19 -12.78 7.60
N ASN A 16 -11.40 -12.22 7.59
CA ASN A 16 -12.64 -12.84 8.09
C ASN A 16 -12.61 -13.21 9.59
N LYS A 17 -11.68 -12.64 10.37
CA LYS A 17 -11.51 -12.91 11.81
C LYS A 17 -11.35 -11.62 12.60
N PRO A 18 -11.61 -11.63 13.92
CA PRO A 18 -11.26 -10.50 14.77
C PRO A 18 -9.75 -10.21 14.68
N PRO A 19 -9.33 -8.94 14.51
CA PRO A 19 -7.93 -8.56 14.58
C PRO A 19 -7.28 -8.95 15.90
N LEU A 20 -5.97 -9.20 15.88
CA LEU A 20 -5.24 -9.74 17.04
C LEU A 20 -5.48 -8.92 18.32
N TYR A 21 -5.47 -7.58 18.22
CA TYR A 21 -5.65 -6.69 19.37
C TYR A 21 -7.03 -6.81 20.04
N ARG A 22 -8.05 -7.26 19.31
CA ARG A 22 -9.38 -7.55 19.87
C ARG A 22 -9.45 -8.90 20.57
N VAL A 23 -8.49 -9.79 20.32
CA VAL A 23 -8.38 -11.12 20.96
C VAL A 23 -7.51 -11.07 22.21
N VAL A 24 -6.33 -10.45 22.12
CA VAL A 24 -5.33 -10.45 23.21
C VAL A 24 -5.25 -9.13 23.98
N GLY A 25 -5.98 -8.10 23.53
CA GLY A 25 -5.91 -6.74 24.06
C GLY A 25 -4.75 -5.93 23.47
N ILE A 26 -4.89 -4.60 23.51
CA ILE A 26 -3.95 -3.65 22.89
C ILE A 26 -2.52 -3.83 23.39
N LYS A 27 -2.33 -3.99 24.71
CA LYS A 27 -0.99 -4.10 25.32
C LYS A 27 -0.21 -5.30 24.78
N GLN A 28 -0.87 -6.47 24.69
CA GLN A 28 -0.23 -7.68 24.19
C GLN A 28 0.01 -7.58 22.69
N ALA A 29 -0.97 -7.09 21.92
CA ALA A 29 -0.80 -6.95 20.47
C ALA A 29 0.34 -5.99 20.08
N ILE A 30 0.58 -4.92 20.85
CA ILE A 30 1.77 -4.06 20.68
C ILE A 30 3.06 -4.89 20.84
N LEU A 31 3.19 -5.67 21.92
CA LEU A 31 4.38 -6.50 22.15
C LEU A 31 4.53 -7.59 21.09
N ASP A 32 3.44 -8.22 20.66
CA ASP A 32 3.45 -9.22 19.60
C ASP A 32 3.92 -8.61 18.28
N SER A 33 3.50 -7.38 17.96
CA SER A 33 3.92 -6.68 16.75
C SER A 33 5.43 -6.40 16.74
N ILE A 34 5.99 -5.94 17.87
CA ILE A 34 7.43 -5.70 18.05
C ILE A 34 8.21 -7.01 18.00
N THR A 35 7.64 -8.09 18.57
CA THR A 35 8.26 -9.42 18.55
C THR A 35 8.38 -9.97 17.14
N LEU A 36 7.36 -9.79 16.30
CA LEU A 36 7.41 -10.19 14.89
C LEU A 36 8.44 -9.37 14.09
N GLU A 37 8.50 -8.05 14.32
CA GLU A 37 9.48 -7.17 13.67
C GLU A 37 10.92 -7.52 14.05
N THR A 38 11.20 -7.63 15.35
CA THR A 38 12.53 -8.01 15.86
C THR A 38 12.88 -9.45 15.49
N GLY A 39 11.90 -10.36 15.44
CA GLY A 39 12.06 -11.73 14.97
C GLY A 39 12.53 -11.81 13.53
N ALA A 40 11.99 -10.99 12.63
CA ALA A 40 12.48 -10.90 11.25
C ALA A 40 13.96 -10.46 11.20
N SER A 41 14.33 -9.48 12.01
CA SER A 41 15.72 -9.01 12.12
C SER A 41 16.64 -10.08 12.70
N PHE A 42 16.18 -10.81 13.72
CA PHE A 42 16.91 -11.93 14.31
C PHE A 42 17.17 -13.04 13.29
N LEU A 43 16.17 -13.42 12.50
CA LEU A 43 16.34 -14.42 11.44
C LEU A 43 17.33 -13.94 10.37
N CYS A 44 17.25 -12.67 9.97
CA CYS A 44 18.18 -12.07 9.02
C CYS A 44 19.63 -12.15 9.53
N LEU A 45 19.86 -11.75 10.79
CA LEU A 45 21.17 -11.87 11.44
C LEU A 45 21.65 -13.32 11.52
N LYS A 46 20.79 -14.23 11.99
CA LYS A 46 21.16 -15.63 12.21
C LYS A 46 21.59 -16.36 10.95
N TYR A 47 20.90 -16.13 9.83
CA TYR A 47 21.12 -16.91 8.60
C TYR A 47 21.95 -16.18 7.56
N PHE A 48 22.02 -14.84 7.60
CA PHE A 48 22.67 -14.06 6.56
C PHE A 48 23.83 -13.18 7.06
N SER A 49 24.22 -13.18 8.34
CA SER A 49 25.32 -12.33 8.85
C SER A 49 26.62 -12.49 8.06
N GLU A 50 26.94 -13.72 7.66
CA GLU A 50 28.16 -14.05 6.90
C GLU A 50 27.99 -13.92 5.39
N HIS A 51 26.78 -13.59 4.91
CA HIS A 51 26.53 -13.43 3.49
C HIS A 51 27.19 -12.14 2.98
N LYS A 52 27.89 -12.20 1.83
CA LYS A 52 28.60 -11.04 1.24
C LYS A 52 27.74 -9.79 1.01
N HIS A 53 26.43 -9.94 0.93
CA HIS A 53 25.47 -8.84 0.74
C HIS A 53 24.61 -8.54 1.97
N PHE A 54 24.96 -9.08 3.15
CA PHE A 54 24.24 -8.87 4.40
C PHE A 54 23.94 -7.40 4.67
N ALA A 55 24.95 -6.54 4.61
CA ALA A 55 24.78 -5.11 4.87
C ALA A 55 23.79 -4.44 3.90
N LYS A 56 23.75 -4.87 2.63
CA LYS A 56 22.79 -4.35 1.63
C LYS A 56 21.37 -4.82 1.96
N ILE A 57 21.19 -6.11 2.23
CA ILE A 57 19.88 -6.71 2.61
C ILE A 57 19.34 -6.08 3.90
N HIS A 58 20.20 -5.96 4.93
CA HIS A 58 19.83 -5.34 6.19
C HIS A 58 19.46 -3.86 6.02
N LYS A 59 20.20 -3.13 5.18
CA LYS A 59 19.84 -1.74 4.82
C LYS A 59 18.45 -1.67 4.18
N GLU A 60 18.10 -2.57 3.25
CA GLU A 60 16.75 -2.61 2.67
C GLU A 60 15.69 -2.85 3.74
N MET A 61 15.91 -3.78 4.66
CA MET A 61 14.99 -4.07 5.75
C MET A 61 14.79 -2.87 6.71
N VAL A 62 15.86 -2.14 7.05
CA VAL A 62 15.75 -0.93 7.89
C VAL A 62 15.00 0.20 7.16
N LEU A 63 15.30 0.41 5.87
CA LEU A 63 14.59 1.40 5.06
C LEU A 63 13.09 1.07 4.96
N ASN A 64 12.73 -0.22 4.91
CA ASN A 64 11.33 -0.66 4.93
C ASN A 64 10.59 -0.13 6.15
N LEU A 65 11.15 -0.41 7.32
CA LEU A 65 10.54 -0.10 8.60
C LEU A 65 10.45 1.41 8.78
N ALA A 66 11.53 2.14 8.48
CA ALA A 66 11.56 3.59 8.59
C ALA A 66 10.50 4.25 7.69
N THR A 67 10.47 3.91 6.40
CA THR A 67 9.52 4.51 5.44
C THR A 67 8.08 4.14 5.75
N THR A 68 7.83 2.90 6.19
CA THR A 68 6.50 2.46 6.61
C THR A 68 6.01 3.20 7.85
N THR A 69 6.85 3.36 8.87
CA THR A 69 6.51 4.08 10.10
C THR A 69 6.28 5.58 9.85
N ILE A 70 7.10 6.21 8.99
CA ILE A 70 6.89 7.60 8.57
C ILE A 70 5.53 7.74 7.88
N SER A 71 5.21 6.83 6.96
CA SER A 71 3.93 6.84 6.25
C SER A 71 2.75 6.66 7.20
N GLN A 72 2.83 5.72 8.14
CA GLN A 72 1.80 5.56 9.17
C GLN A 72 1.64 6.81 10.04
N THR A 73 2.74 7.46 10.41
CA THR A 73 2.69 8.70 11.21
C THR A 73 1.98 9.81 10.46
N GLN A 74 2.24 9.94 9.16
CA GLN A 74 1.56 10.93 8.32
C GLN A 74 0.05 10.67 8.26
N GLU A 75 -0.38 9.41 8.13
CA GLU A 75 -1.80 9.04 8.11
C GLU A 75 -2.56 9.31 9.42
N LEU A 76 -1.89 9.60 10.54
CA LEU A 76 -2.55 9.99 11.78
C LEU A 76 -2.98 11.46 11.79
N SER A 77 -2.49 12.25 10.83
CA SER A 77 -2.79 13.68 10.73
C SER A 77 -3.96 13.93 9.77
N LYS A 78 -4.68 15.03 10.01
CA LYS A 78 -5.66 15.56 9.05
C LYS A 78 -4.99 16.68 8.25
N TYR A 79 -5.32 16.74 6.96
CA TYR A 79 -4.75 17.67 6.01
C TYR A 79 -5.86 18.42 5.28
N ASN A 80 -5.52 19.56 4.70
CA ASN A 80 -6.42 20.26 3.79
C ASN A 80 -6.45 19.54 2.45
N ILE A 81 -7.56 19.67 1.72
CA ILE A 81 -7.74 18.97 0.45
C ILE A 81 -6.68 19.37 -0.58
N GLU A 82 -6.17 20.61 -0.52
CA GLU A 82 -5.11 21.13 -1.39
C GLU A 82 -3.78 20.39 -1.19
N ASP A 83 -3.55 19.79 -0.01
CA ASP A 83 -2.32 19.07 0.32
C ASP A 83 -2.39 17.58 -0.04
N PHE A 84 -3.57 17.06 -0.41
CA PHE A 84 -3.78 15.62 -0.62
C PHE A 84 -2.86 15.04 -1.70
N GLU A 85 -2.58 15.81 -2.75
CA GLU A 85 -1.75 15.35 -3.86
C GLU A 85 -0.32 14.99 -3.43
N VAL A 86 0.20 15.58 -2.35
CA VAL A 86 1.53 15.26 -1.79
C VAL A 86 1.62 13.79 -1.36
N PHE A 87 0.47 13.17 -1.03
CA PHE A 87 0.37 11.80 -0.54
C PHE A 87 0.10 10.76 -1.65
N GLU A 88 0.04 11.19 -2.92
CA GLU A 88 -0.29 10.30 -4.05
C GLU A 88 0.67 9.11 -4.20
N ASN A 89 1.93 9.32 -3.85
CA ASN A 89 2.96 8.30 -3.88
C ASN A 89 3.42 7.92 -2.46
N LEU A 90 2.64 8.26 -1.43
CA LEU A 90 2.90 7.76 -0.08
C LEU A 90 2.47 6.30 -0.03
N VAL A 91 3.44 5.40 0.09
CA VAL A 91 3.18 3.96 0.03
C VAL A 91 3.35 3.33 1.41
N LYS A 92 2.22 3.07 2.07
CA LYS A 92 2.14 2.39 3.37
C LYS A 92 2.52 0.92 3.22
N SER A 93 3.60 0.47 3.87
CA SER A 93 3.98 -0.95 4.04
C SER A 93 4.34 -1.78 2.79
N PHE A 94 4.13 -1.31 1.56
CA PHE A 94 4.64 -2.00 0.37
C PHE A 94 6.16 -1.95 0.15
N PRO A 95 6.96 -1.14 0.88
CA PRO A 95 8.38 -1.35 0.82
C PRO A 95 8.73 -2.81 1.23
N LEU A 96 7.90 -3.56 1.98
CA LEU A 96 8.13 -5.00 2.20
C LEU A 96 8.31 -5.77 0.89
N PHE A 97 7.45 -5.51 -0.10
CA PHE A 97 7.54 -6.10 -1.42
C PHE A 97 8.79 -5.60 -2.18
N VAL A 98 9.03 -4.29 -2.20
CA VAL A 98 10.22 -3.68 -2.84
C VAL A 98 11.52 -4.25 -2.27
N HIS A 99 11.61 -4.34 -0.94
CA HIS A 99 12.78 -4.82 -0.22
C HIS A 99 12.93 -6.34 -0.30
N ALA A 100 11.83 -7.10 -0.31
CA ALA A 100 11.89 -8.54 -0.54
C ALA A 100 12.49 -8.84 -1.92
N VAL A 101 11.99 -8.18 -2.98
CA VAL A 101 12.49 -8.38 -4.33
C VAL A 101 13.94 -7.88 -4.46
N ALA A 102 14.27 -6.69 -3.93
CA ALA A 102 15.65 -6.18 -3.94
C ALA A 102 16.62 -7.12 -3.20
N SER A 103 16.18 -7.70 -2.08
CA SER A 103 16.97 -8.68 -1.31
C SER A 103 17.18 -9.97 -2.09
N VAL A 104 16.15 -10.49 -2.76
CA VAL A 104 16.27 -11.67 -3.64
C VAL A 104 17.27 -11.43 -4.78
N VAL A 105 17.26 -10.23 -5.38
CA VAL A 105 18.21 -9.87 -6.44
C VAL A 105 19.65 -9.85 -5.91
N TYR A 106 19.88 -9.36 -4.69
CA TYR A 106 21.19 -9.51 -4.04
C TYR A 106 21.55 -10.96 -3.75
N LEU A 107 20.62 -11.78 -3.26
CA LEU A 107 20.85 -13.20 -2.99
C LEU A 107 21.15 -13.99 -4.28
N ALA A 108 20.62 -13.56 -5.42
CA ALA A 108 20.96 -14.09 -6.74
C ALA A 108 22.35 -13.64 -7.26
N GLY A 109 23.09 -12.85 -6.48
CA GLY A 109 24.40 -12.33 -6.85
C GLY A 109 24.38 -11.16 -7.83
N ILE A 110 23.22 -10.54 -8.04
CA ILE A 110 23.05 -9.36 -8.91
C ILE A 110 23.14 -8.11 -8.03
N ASP A 111 24.31 -7.48 -8.01
CA ASP A 111 24.60 -6.38 -7.08
C ASP A 111 25.01 -5.06 -7.76
N ASP A 112 24.86 -4.99 -9.08
CA ASP A 112 24.97 -3.77 -9.88
C ASP A 112 23.93 -2.72 -9.38
N PRO A 113 24.38 -1.56 -8.89
CA PRO A 113 23.49 -0.49 -8.43
C PRO A 113 22.46 -0.03 -9.48
N LYS A 114 22.79 -0.08 -10.77
CA LYS A 114 21.86 0.30 -11.85
C LYS A 114 20.73 -0.71 -11.99
N LEU A 115 21.04 -2.00 -11.95
CA LEU A 115 20.03 -3.06 -11.98
C LEU A 115 19.15 -3.00 -10.74
N GLN A 116 19.73 -2.78 -9.56
CA GLN A 116 18.99 -2.60 -8.32
C GLN A 116 18.03 -1.40 -8.38
N SER A 117 18.45 -0.28 -8.98
CA SER A 117 17.57 0.88 -9.17
C SER A 117 16.37 0.56 -10.07
N ILE A 118 16.60 -0.15 -11.18
CA ILE A 118 15.53 -0.60 -12.09
C ILE A 118 14.53 -1.50 -11.36
N VAL A 119 15.05 -2.49 -10.62
CA VAL A 119 14.23 -3.42 -9.82
C VAL A 119 13.35 -2.67 -8.83
N LYS A 120 13.95 -1.77 -8.05
CA LYS A 120 13.22 -0.99 -7.05
C LYS A 120 12.16 -0.10 -7.68
N LYS A 121 12.45 0.52 -8.82
CA LYS A 121 11.48 1.34 -9.55
C LYS A 121 10.27 0.51 -9.97
N ILE A 122 10.48 -0.63 -10.63
CA ILE A 122 9.39 -1.54 -11.02
C ILE A 122 8.57 -1.97 -9.81
N CYS A 123 9.24 -2.34 -8.71
CA CYS A 123 8.53 -2.77 -7.52
C CYS A 123 7.73 -1.63 -6.88
N MET A 124 8.24 -0.40 -6.93
CA MET A 124 7.55 0.79 -6.44
C MET A 124 6.33 1.10 -7.30
N ASP A 125 6.44 1.02 -8.63
CA ASP A 125 5.32 1.26 -9.54
C ASP A 125 4.19 0.25 -9.29
N ILE A 126 4.53 -1.03 -9.08
CA ILE A 126 3.58 -2.10 -8.71
C ILE A 126 2.98 -1.87 -7.32
N ALA A 127 3.79 -1.43 -6.36
CA ALA A 127 3.33 -1.12 -5.02
C ALA A 127 2.33 0.05 -4.99
N ILE A 128 2.61 1.11 -5.75
CA ILE A 128 1.69 2.26 -5.91
C ILE A 128 0.39 1.80 -6.54
N PHE A 129 0.44 0.98 -7.59
CA PHE A 129 -0.76 0.39 -8.19
C PHE A 129 -1.57 -0.41 -7.17
N GLY A 130 -0.93 -1.29 -6.41
CA GLY A 130 -1.58 -2.10 -5.38
C GLY A 130 -2.30 -1.27 -4.32
N LYS A 131 -1.67 -0.19 -3.84
CA LYS A 131 -2.32 0.75 -2.91
C LYS A 131 -3.57 1.37 -3.53
N ARG A 132 -3.45 1.91 -4.76
CA ARG A 132 -4.57 2.57 -5.44
C ARG A 132 -5.71 1.58 -5.72
N PHE A 133 -5.38 0.32 -5.98
CA PHE A 133 -6.36 -0.76 -6.10
C PHE A 133 -7.07 -1.04 -4.77
N ASP A 134 -6.34 -1.17 -3.65
CA ASP A 134 -6.93 -1.30 -2.31
C ASP A 134 -7.90 -0.14 -2.01
N ASP A 135 -7.44 1.10 -2.19
CA ASP A 135 -8.22 2.34 -2.04
C ASP A 135 -9.48 2.36 -2.92
N PHE A 136 -9.45 1.71 -4.09
CA PHE A 136 -10.57 1.64 -5.03
C PHE A 136 -11.55 0.52 -4.71
N THR A 137 -11.09 -0.65 -4.23
CA THR A 137 -11.95 -1.81 -3.94
C THR A 137 -13.03 -1.52 -2.89
N VAL A 138 -12.77 -0.56 -2.01
CA VAL A 138 -13.71 0.12 -1.09
C VAL A 138 -15.01 0.55 -1.77
N PHE A 139 -14.95 0.90 -3.06
CA PHE A 139 -16.08 1.41 -3.84
C PHE A 139 -16.85 0.32 -4.61
N LEU A 140 -16.23 -0.83 -4.90
CA LEU A 140 -16.73 -1.78 -5.89
C LEU A 140 -17.68 -2.85 -5.36
N ASP A 141 -17.59 -3.24 -4.08
CA ASP A 141 -18.35 -4.40 -3.62
C ASP A 141 -18.78 -4.30 -2.14
N PRO A 142 -20.09 -4.31 -1.85
CA PRO A 142 -20.59 -4.55 -0.50
C PRO A 142 -20.23 -5.94 0.06
N SER A 143 -19.70 -6.87 -0.74
CA SER A 143 -19.33 -8.22 -0.32
C SER A 143 -17.87 -8.35 0.16
N THR A 144 -16.96 -7.44 -0.23
CA THR A 144 -15.63 -7.30 0.41
C THR A 144 -15.72 -6.78 1.85
N ILE A 145 -16.90 -6.28 2.26
CA ILE A 145 -17.26 -5.93 3.65
C ILE A 145 -17.06 -7.10 4.64
N GLY A 146 -16.87 -8.34 4.17
CA GLY A 146 -16.58 -9.50 5.01
C GLY A 146 -15.11 -9.71 5.41
N GLU A 147 -14.14 -9.41 4.53
CA GLU A 147 -12.74 -9.77 4.76
C GLU A 147 -11.96 -8.72 5.57
N LYS A 148 -12.29 -7.43 5.34
CA LYS A 148 -11.75 -6.24 6.00
C LYS A 148 -12.88 -5.20 6.08
N ASP A 149 -13.00 -4.50 7.21
CA ASP A 149 -13.95 -3.40 7.29
C ASP A 149 -13.42 -2.18 6.54
N ASN A 150 -14.30 -1.57 5.75
CA ASN A 150 -13.99 -0.35 5.02
C ASN A 150 -14.13 0.86 5.97
N THR A 151 -13.00 1.32 6.49
CA THR A 151 -12.94 2.41 7.46
C THR A 151 -12.32 3.69 6.90
N ASP A 152 -11.91 3.70 5.63
CA ASP A 152 -11.04 4.73 5.07
C ASP A 152 -11.69 6.13 5.10
N ILE A 153 -12.95 6.25 4.66
CA ILE A 153 -13.68 7.52 4.69
C ILE A 153 -13.84 8.00 6.14
N ALA A 154 -14.26 7.10 7.04
CA ALA A 154 -14.52 7.43 8.45
C ALA A 154 -13.23 7.84 9.18
N ASN A 155 -12.09 7.22 8.85
CA ASN A 155 -10.79 7.48 9.45
C ASN A 155 -10.04 8.63 8.77
N PHE A 156 -10.68 9.36 7.84
CA PHE A 156 -10.06 10.48 7.11
C PHE A 156 -8.79 10.03 6.35
N LYS A 157 -8.75 8.80 5.84
CA LYS A 157 -7.59 8.30 5.10
C LYS A 157 -7.47 9.05 3.77
N ILE A 158 -6.25 9.48 3.42
CA ILE A 158 -5.98 10.09 2.11
C ILE A 158 -5.80 8.95 1.09
N THR A 159 -6.94 8.44 0.63
CA THR A 159 -7.03 7.41 -0.40
C THR A 159 -6.80 8.00 -1.79
N TRP A 160 -6.48 7.15 -2.76
CA TRP A 160 -6.43 7.52 -4.17
C TRP A 160 -7.72 8.21 -4.64
N MET A 161 -8.88 7.75 -4.16
CA MET A 161 -10.19 8.34 -4.45
C MET A 161 -10.30 9.78 -3.93
N ALA A 162 -9.90 10.03 -2.68
CA ALA A 162 -9.86 11.37 -2.09
C ALA A 162 -8.92 12.30 -2.85
N ILE A 163 -7.77 11.79 -3.29
CA ILE A 163 -6.81 12.54 -4.12
C ILE A 163 -7.44 12.91 -5.46
N GLN A 164 -8.23 12.03 -6.09
CA GLN A 164 -8.90 12.37 -7.35
C GLN A 164 -9.96 13.47 -7.15
N VAL A 165 -10.67 13.50 -6.02
CA VAL A 165 -11.56 14.63 -5.69
C VAL A 165 -10.78 15.93 -5.58
N SER A 166 -9.61 15.90 -4.94
CA SER A 166 -8.74 17.08 -4.85
C SER A 166 -8.31 17.58 -6.24
N LYS A 167 -7.96 16.67 -7.16
CA LYS A 167 -7.49 17.01 -8.51
C LYS A 167 -8.61 17.49 -9.44
N MET A 168 -9.74 16.80 -9.43
CA MET A 168 -10.78 16.90 -10.47
C MET A 168 -12.06 17.61 -9.99
N GLY A 169 -12.26 17.70 -8.67
CA GLY A 169 -13.46 18.28 -8.08
C GLY A 169 -13.61 19.77 -8.35
N SER A 170 -14.86 20.21 -8.56
CA SER A 170 -15.19 21.64 -8.53
C SER A 170 -15.00 22.22 -7.10
N PRO A 171 -14.87 23.55 -6.94
CA PRO A 171 -14.78 24.16 -5.60
C PRO A 171 -15.93 23.76 -4.66
N GLN A 172 -17.14 23.62 -5.20
CA GLN A 172 -18.30 23.17 -4.43
C GLN A 172 -18.14 21.71 -3.98
N GLN A 173 -17.78 20.80 -4.89
CA GLN A 173 -17.55 19.39 -4.55
C GLN A 173 -16.43 19.23 -3.52
N LYS A 174 -15.33 20.00 -3.64
CA LYS A 174 -14.23 19.98 -2.67
C LYS A 174 -14.67 20.43 -1.28
N ASN A 175 -15.47 21.50 -1.19
CA ASN A 175 -16.01 21.97 0.08
C ASN A 175 -16.96 20.94 0.71
N THR A 176 -17.93 20.44 -0.06
CA THR A 176 -18.86 19.40 0.41
C THR A 176 -18.11 18.12 0.82
N PHE A 177 -17.10 17.72 0.05
CA PHE A 177 -16.24 16.59 0.41
C PHE A 177 -15.60 16.81 1.78
N MET A 178 -14.96 17.97 2.02
CA MET A 178 -14.30 18.25 3.29
C MET A 178 -15.24 18.40 4.49
N GLU A 179 -16.50 18.79 4.27
CA GLU A 179 -17.54 18.83 5.31
C GLU A 179 -17.97 17.42 5.77
N HIS A 180 -17.92 16.44 4.86
CA HIS A 180 -18.44 15.08 5.10
C HIS A 180 -17.35 14.00 5.29
N TYR A 181 -16.12 14.23 4.81
CA TYR A 181 -15.03 13.27 4.89
C TYR A 181 -14.51 13.13 6.33
N GLY A 182 -14.24 11.90 6.79
CA GLY A 182 -13.92 11.63 8.20
C GLY A 182 -15.13 11.46 9.11
N SER A 183 -16.34 11.33 8.55
CA SER A 183 -17.58 11.11 9.29
C SER A 183 -17.99 9.64 9.28
N THR A 184 -18.52 9.16 10.40
CA THR A 184 -19.13 7.83 10.53
C THR A 184 -20.63 7.82 10.21
N ASP A 185 -21.21 9.00 9.93
CA ASP A 185 -22.63 9.13 9.57
C ASP A 185 -22.91 8.55 8.17
N PRO A 186 -23.83 7.58 8.04
CA PRO A 186 -24.17 6.99 6.75
C PRO A 186 -24.56 7.99 5.67
N LYS A 187 -25.20 9.12 6.04
CA LYS A 187 -25.56 10.15 5.05
C LYS A 187 -24.33 10.88 4.52
N SER A 188 -23.40 11.22 5.41
CA SER A 188 -22.12 11.82 5.02
C SER A 188 -21.33 10.88 4.10
N ILE A 189 -21.29 9.59 4.43
CA ILE A 189 -20.65 8.57 3.60
C ILE A 189 -21.32 8.48 2.21
N SER A 190 -22.66 8.50 2.15
CA SER A 190 -23.40 8.52 0.87
C SER A 190 -23.02 9.71 0.00
N ILE A 191 -22.90 10.91 0.58
CA ILE A 191 -22.51 12.12 -0.15
C ILE A 191 -21.11 11.98 -0.75
N ILE A 192 -20.17 11.38 -0.02
CA ILE A 192 -18.83 11.10 -0.54
C ILE A 192 -18.89 10.14 -1.74
N PHE A 193 -19.71 9.08 -1.65
CA PHE A 193 -19.92 8.16 -2.77
C PHE A 193 -20.56 8.83 -3.99
N ASP A 194 -21.51 9.74 -3.78
CA ASP A 194 -22.15 10.50 -4.86
C ASP A 194 -21.12 11.37 -5.59
N ILE A 195 -20.23 12.07 -4.84
CA ILE A 195 -19.13 12.85 -5.43
C ILE A 195 -18.20 11.96 -6.27
N TYR A 196 -17.84 10.77 -5.77
CA TYR A 196 -17.02 9.81 -6.52
C TYR A 196 -17.71 9.34 -7.82
N GLN A 197 -19.04 9.15 -7.81
CA GLN A 197 -19.82 8.81 -9.00
C GLN A 197 -19.89 9.98 -10.00
N GLU A 198 -20.17 11.19 -9.53
CA GLU A 198 -20.22 12.40 -10.36
C GLU A 198 -18.91 12.68 -11.09
N LEU A 199 -17.78 12.42 -10.43
CA LEU A 199 -16.44 12.54 -11.02
C LEU A 199 -16.06 11.34 -11.90
N ASN A 200 -16.93 10.34 -11.99
CA ASN A 200 -16.79 9.16 -12.83
C ASN A 200 -15.47 8.40 -12.53
N LEU A 201 -15.16 8.25 -11.24
CA LEU A 201 -13.87 7.73 -10.77
C LEU A 201 -13.66 6.24 -11.09
N VAL A 202 -14.73 5.47 -11.27
CA VAL A 202 -14.64 4.06 -11.74
C VAL A 202 -14.01 4.01 -13.12
N GLU A 203 -14.57 4.75 -14.08
CA GLU A 203 -14.04 4.80 -15.44
C GLU A 203 -12.64 5.41 -15.48
N HIS A 204 -12.36 6.37 -14.58
CA HIS A 204 -11.03 6.93 -14.41
C HIS A 204 -10.02 5.87 -13.93
N PHE A 205 -10.40 5.05 -12.96
CA PHE A 205 -9.55 3.97 -12.44
C PHE A 205 -9.34 2.87 -13.50
N ASP A 206 -10.38 2.48 -14.24
CA ASP A 206 -10.26 1.48 -15.32
C ASP A 206 -9.23 1.89 -16.38
N ARG A 207 -9.27 3.16 -16.81
CA ARG A 207 -8.26 3.71 -17.73
C ARG A 207 -6.86 3.70 -17.13
N TYR A 208 -6.74 4.05 -15.85
CA TYR A 208 -5.46 3.98 -15.14
C TYR A 208 -4.92 2.54 -15.09
N MET A 209 -5.76 1.55 -14.80
CA MET A 209 -5.36 0.14 -14.76
C MET A 209 -4.85 -0.37 -16.11
N MET A 210 -5.60 -0.12 -17.19
CA MET A 210 -5.17 -0.54 -18.54
C MET A 210 -3.83 0.09 -18.91
N LYS A 211 -3.69 1.40 -18.71
CA LYS A 211 -2.45 2.11 -18.99
C LYS A 211 -1.29 1.60 -18.15
N PHE A 212 -1.51 1.37 -16.85
CA PHE A 212 -0.49 0.84 -15.96
C PHE A 212 0.01 -0.53 -16.45
N TYR A 213 -0.90 -1.42 -16.83
CA TYR A 213 -0.52 -2.75 -17.31
C TYR A 213 0.33 -2.69 -18.58
N ASP A 214 -0.10 -1.90 -19.58
CA ASP A 214 0.63 -1.73 -20.85
C ASP A 214 2.03 -1.11 -20.64
N ASP A 215 2.11 -0.07 -19.81
CA ASP A 215 3.37 0.59 -19.45
C ASP A 215 4.31 -0.40 -18.74
N MET A 216 3.78 -1.20 -17.80
CA MET A 216 4.57 -2.19 -17.06
C MET A 216 5.03 -3.34 -17.95
N GLN A 217 4.18 -3.85 -18.84
CA GLN A 217 4.58 -4.87 -19.81
C GLN A 217 5.73 -4.38 -20.69
N THR A 218 5.67 -3.12 -21.15
CA THR A 218 6.72 -2.48 -21.95
C THR A 218 8.01 -2.31 -21.14
N GLN A 219 7.92 -1.86 -19.90
CA GLN A 219 9.09 -1.72 -19.01
C GLN A 219 9.76 -3.08 -18.75
N ILE A 220 8.99 -4.12 -18.45
CA ILE A 220 9.49 -5.47 -18.19
C ILE A 220 10.11 -6.07 -19.45
N HIS A 221 9.49 -5.86 -20.62
CA HIS A 221 10.01 -6.33 -21.90
C HIS A 221 11.42 -5.76 -22.18
N ASN A 222 11.67 -4.51 -21.79
CA ASN A 222 12.91 -3.79 -22.00
C ASN A 222 13.95 -3.99 -20.88
N LEU A 223 13.71 -4.89 -19.93
CA LEU A 223 14.66 -5.16 -18.86
C LEU A 223 16.00 -5.67 -19.39
N PRO A 224 17.12 -5.28 -18.75
CA PRO A 224 18.43 -5.85 -19.02
C PRO A 224 18.44 -7.39 -18.91
N PRO A 225 19.24 -8.10 -19.71
CA PRO A 225 19.23 -9.57 -19.77
C PRO A 225 19.63 -10.25 -18.45
N GLN A 226 20.32 -9.53 -17.55
CA GLN A 226 20.67 -10.00 -16.21
C GLN A 226 19.44 -10.16 -15.30
N LEU A 227 18.35 -9.46 -15.60
CA LEU A 227 17.11 -9.52 -14.82
C LEU A 227 16.13 -10.50 -15.48
N PRO A 228 15.66 -11.53 -14.76
CA PRO A 228 14.78 -12.53 -15.34
C PRO A 228 13.39 -11.94 -15.61
N LYS A 229 13.09 -11.58 -16.87
CA LYS A 229 11.82 -10.93 -17.26
C LYS A 229 10.58 -11.68 -16.78
N GLN A 230 10.58 -13.01 -16.88
CA GLN A 230 9.46 -13.84 -16.46
C GLN A 230 9.11 -13.68 -14.97
N PHE A 231 10.12 -13.47 -14.12
CA PHE A 231 9.89 -13.24 -12.70
C PHE A 231 9.09 -11.94 -12.47
N PHE A 232 9.42 -10.87 -13.20
CA PHE A 232 8.69 -9.60 -13.11
C PHE A 232 7.30 -9.66 -13.74
N TYR A 233 7.12 -10.41 -14.84
CA TYR A 233 5.79 -10.67 -15.40
C TYR A 233 4.90 -11.41 -14.39
N ASN A 234 5.40 -12.46 -13.74
CA ASN A 234 4.64 -13.19 -12.72
C ASN A 234 4.22 -12.29 -11.55
N ILE A 235 5.11 -11.40 -11.11
CA ILE A 235 4.79 -10.40 -10.08
C ILE A 235 3.67 -9.47 -10.55
N LEU A 236 3.78 -8.92 -11.76
CA LEU A 236 2.79 -8.00 -12.32
C LEU A 236 1.42 -8.68 -12.41
N ASP A 237 1.38 -9.91 -12.93
CA ASP A 237 0.13 -10.68 -13.06
C ASP A 237 -0.46 -11.00 -11.69
N CYS A 238 0.35 -11.33 -10.68
CA CYS A 238 -0.11 -11.50 -9.30
C CYS A 238 -0.68 -10.21 -8.71
N ALA A 239 -0.10 -9.05 -9.02
CA ALA A 239 -0.58 -7.75 -8.55
C ALA A 239 -1.94 -7.41 -9.15
N VAL A 240 -2.08 -7.58 -10.47
CA VAL A 240 -3.30 -7.23 -11.23
C VAL A 240 -4.42 -8.23 -11.01
N ALA A 241 -4.11 -9.50 -10.77
CA ALA A 241 -5.11 -10.51 -10.40
C ALA A 241 -5.60 -10.38 -8.95
N ASN A 242 -5.17 -9.34 -8.20
CA ASN A 242 -5.42 -9.14 -6.78
C ASN A 242 -4.98 -10.34 -5.89
N LYS A 243 -4.02 -11.15 -6.36
CA LYS A 243 -3.52 -12.35 -5.66
C LYS A 243 -2.31 -12.06 -4.77
N MET A 244 -1.69 -10.88 -4.91
CA MET A 244 -0.64 -10.45 -3.97
C MET A 244 -1.19 -10.08 -2.59
N TYR A 245 -2.50 -9.88 -2.48
CA TYR A 245 -3.15 -9.29 -1.31
C TYR A 245 -4.18 -10.22 -0.63
N ALA A 246 -4.42 -11.39 -1.22
CA ALA A 246 -5.29 -12.46 -0.72
C ALA A 246 -4.56 -13.41 0.24
#